data_AF-A0A950XDJ7-F1
#
_entry.id   AF-A0A950XDJ7-F1
#
_cell.length_a   1.000
_cell.length_b   1.000
_cell.length_c   1.000
_cell.angle_alpha   90.00
_cell.angle_beta   90.00
_cell.angle_gamma   90.00
#
_symmetry.space_group_name_H-M   'P 1'
#
loop_
_entity.id
_entity.type
_entity.pdbx_description
1 polymer ?
#
loop_
_entity_poly.entity_id
_entity_poly.type
_entity_poly.pdbx_seq_one_letter_code
_entity_poly.pdbx_strand_id
1 'polypeptide(L)' 'TLVRGHPLLVNAAREAVLQWKYRPTLLNGQPVEVVTDIIVNFTLSQ' A
#
# COMPACT_ATOMS: atom_id res chain seq x y z
N THR A 1 5.35 -5.32 -5.34
CA THR A 1 6.26 -6.34 -4.75
C THR A 1 6.48 -6.00 -3.29
N LEU A 2 6.70 -6.99 -2.41
CA LEU A 2 7.08 -6.69 -1.03
C LEU A 2 8.49 -6.09 -1.02
N VAL A 3 8.66 -4.93 -0.41
CA VAL A 3 9.98 -4.29 -0.26
C VAL A 3 10.69 -4.81 1.01
N ARG A 4 9.96 -4.95 2.14
CA ARG A 4 10.46 -5.41 3.45
C ARG A 4 9.31 -5.70 4.43
N GLY A 5 9.51 -6.59 5.40
CA GLY A 5 8.55 -6.91 6.47
C GLY A 5 8.63 -8.37 6.97
N HIS A 6 7.90 -8.72 8.03
CA HIS A 6 7.85 -10.08 8.55
C HIS A 6 7.07 -11.00 7.57
N PRO A 7 7.59 -12.17 7.16
CA PRO A 7 6.97 -13.02 6.13
C PRO A 7 5.50 -13.39 6.42
N LEU A 8 5.15 -13.63 7.69
CA LEU A 8 3.78 -13.94 8.10
C LEU A 8 2.78 -12.80 7.89
N LEU A 9 3.23 -11.55 7.79
CA LEU A 9 2.36 -10.37 7.67
C LEU A 9 2.16 -9.91 6.21
N VAL A 10 2.87 -10.53 5.26
CA VAL A 10 2.90 -10.07 3.86
C VAL A 10 1.53 -10.14 3.19
N ASN A 11 0.82 -11.25 3.38
CA ASN A 11 -0.51 -11.43 2.79
C ASN A 11 -1.52 -10.44 3.41
N ALA A 12 -1.52 -10.31 4.75
CA ALA A 12 -2.38 -9.36 5.45
C ALA A 12 -2.13 -7.90 5.00
N ALA A 13 -0.86 -7.50 4.85
CA ALA A 13 -0.50 -6.17 4.36
C ALA A 13 -0.96 -5.95 2.92
N ARG A 14 -0.81 -6.96 2.05
CA ARG A 14 -1.25 -6.89 0.65
C ARG A 14 -2.77 -6.75 0.55
N GLU A 15 -3.51 -7.58 1.27
CA GLU A 15 -4.97 -7.56 1.27
C GLU A 15 -5.51 -6.22 1.78
N ALA A 16 -4.92 -5.66 2.86
CA ALA A 16 -5.30 -4.36 3.39
C ALA A 16 -5.14 -3.23 2.36
N VAL A 17 -4.00 -3.21 1.64
CA VAL A 17 -3.72 -2.19 0.61
C VAL A 17 -4.65 -2.32 -0.59
N LEU A 18 -5.03 -3.55 -0.98
CA LEU A 18 -5.96 -3.78 -2.10
C LEU A 18 -7.37 -3.24 -1.85
N GLN A 19 -7.76 -3.01 -0.59
CA GLN A 19 -9.05 -2.42 -0.26
C GLN A 19 -9.08 -0.89 -0.41
N TRP A 20 -7.93 -0.23 -0.53
CA TRP A 20 -7.89 1.24 -0.58
C TRP A 20 -8.32 1.74 -1.96
N LYS A 21 -9.19 2.74 -1.97
CA LYS A 21 -9.56 3.48 -3.19
C LYS A 21 -8.70 4.73 -3.29
N TYR A 22 -7.83 4.78 -4.29
CA TYR A 22 -6.97 5.94 -4.53
C TYR A 22 -7.55 6.85 -5.60
N ARG A 23 -7.32 8.15 -5.45
CA ARG A 23 -7.51 9.11 -6.54
C ARG A 23 -6.23 9.13 -7.38
N PRO A 24 -6.33 9.11 -8.73
CA PRO A 24 -5.16 9.17 -9.58
C PRO A 24 -4.41 10.49 -9.33
N THR A 25 -3.09 10.41 -9.32
CA THR A 25 -2.24 11.60 -9.32
C THR A 25 -2.36 12.27 -10.69
N LEU A 26 -2.58 13.58 -10.69
CA LEU A 26 -2.69 14.35 -11.92
C LEU A 26 -1.39 15.14 -12.15
N LEU A 27 -0.87 15.09 -13.37
CA LEU A 27 0.19 15.97 -13.87
C LEU A 27 -0.40 16.78 -15.03
N ASN A 28 -0.41 18.11 -14.91
CA ASN A 28 -1.04 19.00 -15.90
C ASN A 28 -2.51 18.65 -16.21
N GLY A 29 -3.26 18.18 -15.21
CA GLY A 29 -4.66 17.76 -15.35
C GLY A 29 -4.87 16.38 -15.96
N GLN A 30 -3.81 15.65 -16.30
CA GLN A 30 -3.87 14.29 -16.85
C GLN A 30 -3.47 13.25 -15.79
N PRO A 31 -4.20 12.13 -15.65
CA PRO A 31 -3.79 11.02 -14.80
C PRO A 31 -2.42 10.47 -15.21
N VAL A 32 -1.55 10.25 -14.23
CA VAL A 32 -0.22 9.67 -14.43
C VAL A 32 0.02 8.50 -13.48
N GLU A 33 0.79 7.53 -13.94
CA GLU A 33 1.26 6.42 -13.11
C GLU A 33 2.36 6.90 -12.16
N VAL A 34 2.27 6.50 -10.90
CA VAL A 34 3.24 6.83 -9.86
C VAL A 34 3.65 5.57 -9.11
N VAL A 35 4.91 5.53 -8.68
CA VAL A 35 5.40 4.52 -7.74
C VAL A 35 5.32 5.12 -6.34
N THR A 36 4.64 4.43 -5.43
CA THR A 36 4.43 4.87 -4.06
C THR A 36 4.82 3.77 -3.08
N ASP A 37 5.61 4.13 -2.08
CA ASP A 37 5.88 3.26 -0.94
C ASP A 37 4.78 3.37 0.11
N ILE A 38 4.21 2.23 0.50
CA ILE A 38 3.12 2.14 1.48
C ILE A 38 3.62 1.41 2.73
N ILE A 39 3.37 1.99 3.90
CA ILE A 39 3.72 1.42 5.21
C ILE A 39 2.44 0.94 5.88
N VAL A 40 2.39 -0.35 6.24
CA VAL A 40 1.30 -0.96 7.01
C VAL A 40 1.81 -1.30 8.41
N ASN A 41 1.21 -0.68 9.43
CA ASN A 41 1.60 -0.88 10.83
C ASN A 41 0.75 -1.99 11.45
N PHE A 42 1.42 -2.92 12.15
CA PHE A 42 0.80 -4.00 12.89
C PHE A 42 1.05 -3.82 14.39
N THR A 43 0.02 -4.04 15.20
CA THR A 43 0.10 -4.02 16.66
C THR A 43 -0.55 -5.28 17.20
N LEU A 44 0.07 -5.91 18.20
CA LEU A 44 -0.59 -7.00 18.93
C LEU A 44 -1.58 -6.38 19.92
N SER A 45 -2.86 -6.71 19.78
CA SER A 45 -3.86 -6.39 20.79
C SER A 45 -3.69 -7.33 21.97
N GLN A 46 -3.51 -6.78 23.18
CA GLN A 46 -3.50 -7.53 24.43
C GLN A 46 -4.91 -7.92 24.85
#